data_AF-A0A1G7HJW5-F1
#
_entry.id   AF-A0A1G7HJW5-F1
#
_cell.length_a   1.000
_cell.length_b   1.000
_cell.length_c   1.000
_cell.angle_alpha   90.00
_cell.angle_beta   90.00
_cell.angle_gamma   90.00
#
_symmetry.space_group_name_H-M   'P 1'
#
loop_
_entity.id
_entity.type
_entity.pdbx_description
1 polymer ?
#
loop_
_entity_poly.entity_id
_entity_poly.type
_entity_poly.pdbx_seq_one_letter_code
_entity_poly.pdbx_strand_id
1 'polypeptide(L)'
;MATAVKVDEDAKSRLEELQAEIKLATGEKVTQQTILSRLIEDAHESKSDFVDSFRETTVPLSDEEIQRLNEARIESGKETDEDDIDDILYG
;
A
#
# COMPACT_ATOMS: atom_id res chain seq x y z
N MET A 1 6.44 25.01 5.05
CA MET A 1 6.40 24.83 6.52
C MET A 1 6.98 23.45 6.83
N ALA A 2 7.82 23.31 7.85
CA ALA A 2 8.30 22.00 8.27
C ALA A 2 7.25 21.36 9.20
N THR A 3 6.70 20.23 8.80
CA THR A 3 5.76 19.44 9.59
C THR A 3 6.53 18.44 10.45
N ALA A 4 6.24 18.39 11.76
CA ALA A 4 6.84 17.44 12.67
C ALA A 4 6.03 16.14 12.73
N VAL A 5 6.68 15.00 12.50
CA VAL A 5 6.10 13.67 12.65
C VAL A 5 6.55 13.09 13.99
N LYS A 6 5.63 12.50 14.74
CA LYS A 6 5.97 11.79 15.97
C LYS A 6 6.46 10.38 15.62
N VAL A 7 7.61 10.02 16.16
CA VAL A 7 8.24 8.72 15.97
C VAL A 7 8.52 8.16 17.37
N ASP A 8 8.17 6.91 17.62
CA ASP A 8 8.56 6.20 18.83
C ASP A 8 10.05 5.83 18.82
N GLU A 9 10.57 5.44 19.97
CA GLU A 9 12.00 5.13 20.14
C GLU A 9 12.43 3.91 19.32
N ASP A 10 11.54 2.92 19.13
CA ASP A 10 11.86 1.72 18.34
C ASP A 10 11.99 2.08 16.85
N ALA A 11 11.04 2.85 16.31
CA ALA A 11 11.10 3.34 14.93
C ALA A 11 12.30 4.27 14.71
N LYS A 12 12.66 5.11 15.69
CA LYS A 12 13.86 5.94 15.63
C LYS A 12 15.14 5.09 15.58
N SER A 13 15.24 4.07 16.41
CA SER A 13 16.38 3.13 16.41
C SER A 13 16.56 2.45 15.04
N ARG A 14 15.46 1.99 14.43
CA ARG A 14 15.46 1.39 13.09
C ARG A 14 15.93 2.37 12.00
N LEU A 15 15.54 3.65 12.10
CA LEU A 15 16.03 4.67 11.18
C LEU A 15 17.55 4.88 11.31
N GLU A 16 18.10 4.84 12.52
CA GLU A 16 19.55 4.97 12.75
C GLU A 16 20.33 3.75 12.21
N GLU A 17 19.78 2.55 12.33
CA GLU A 17 20.34 1.33 11.75
C GLU A 17 20.39 1.43 10.22
N LEU A 18 19.29 1.84 9.57
CA LEU A 18 19.23 2.09 8.13
C LEU A 18 20.25 3.15 7.68
N GLN A 19 20.43 4.23 8.44
CA GLN A 19 21.46 5.23 8.13
C GLN A 19 22.88 4.64 8.17
N ALA A 20 23.15 3.78 9.16
CA ALA A 20 24.44 3.12 9.29
C ALA A 20 24.68 2.14 8.14
N GLU A 21 23.69 1.35 7.77
CA GLU A 21 23.76 0.41 6.64
C GLU A 21 24.01 1.14 5.32
N ILE A 22 23.24 2.19 5.02
CA ILE A 22 23.43 3.01 3.81
C ILE A 22 24.84 3.58 3.76
N LYS A 23 25.35 4.11 4.89
CA LYS A 23 26.71 4.64 4.97
C LYS A 23 27.77 3.57 4.76
N LEU A 24 27.57 2.36 5.28
CA LEU A 24 28.51 1.25 5.09
C LEU A 24 28.52 0.77 3.64
N ALA A 25 27.36 0.68 2.99
CA ALA A 25 27.23 0.19 1.63
C ALA A 25 27.66 1.22 0.57
N THR A 26 27.31 2.50 0.76
CA THR A 26 27.50 3.55 -0.26
C THR A 26 28.62 4.54 0.07
N GLY A 27 29.05 4.61 1.34
CA GLY A 27 29.95 5.64 1.85
C GLY A 27 29.28 6.99 2.13
N GLU A 28 28.01 7.16 1.77
CA GLU A 28 27.29 8.43 1.90
C GLU A 28 26.57 8.56 3.24
N LYS A 29 26.57 9.77 3.81
CA LYS A 29 25.78 10.09 5.00
C LYS A 29 24.43 10.65 4.58
N VAL A 30 23.37 9.92 4.89
CA VAL A 30 21.99 10.35 4.66
C VAL A 30 21.33 10.79 5.97
N THR A 31 20.35 11.70 5.88
CA THR A 31 19.56 12.14 7.04
C THR A 31 18.33 11.26 7.21
N GLN A 32 17.76 11.22 8.42
CA GLN A 32 16.48 10.53 8.67
C GLN A 32 15.35 11.09 7.81
N GLN A 33 15.34 12.41 7.56
CA GLN A 33 14.38 13.04 6.66
C GLN A 33 14.52 12.52 5.23
N THR A 34 15.74 12.30 4.74
CA THR A 34 15.99 11.74 3.40
C THR A 34 15.42 10.32 3.29
N ILE A 35 15.66 9.48 4.30
CA ILE A 35 15.12 8.11 4.34
C ILE A 35 13.60 8.14 4.34
N LEU A 36 12.99 8.93 5.23
CA LEU A 36 11.54 9.06 5.30
C LEU A 36 10.93 9.57 4.00
N SER A 37 11.57 10.54 3.34
CA SER A 37 11.10 11.07 2.06
C SER A 37 11.08 9.98 0.99
N ARG A 38 12.12 9.14 0.94
CA ARG A 38 12.19 8.03 -0.02
C ARG A 38 11.20 6.92 0.28
N LEU A 39 11.00 6.56 1.55
CA LEU A 39 9.97 5.61 1.95
C LEU A 39 8.55 6.09 1.60
N ILE A 40 8.29 7.40 1.72
CA ILE A 40 7.01 7.99 1.30
C ILE A 40 6.85 7.90 -0.23
N GLU A 41 7.91 8.16 -0.98
CA GLU A 41 7.90 8.04 -2.44
C GLU A 41 7.65 6.58 -2.87
N ASP A 42 8.36 5.62 -2.30
CA ASP A 42 8.17 4.19 -2.54
C ASP A 42 6.73 3.73 -2.20
N ALA A 43 6.17 4.21 -1.07
CA ALA A 43 4.79 3.93 -0.68
C ALA A 43 3.76 4.60 -1.61
N HIS A 44 4.11 5.75 -2.20
CA HIS A 44 3.25 6.44 -3.15
C HIS A 44 3.29 5.80 -4.53
N GLU A 45 4.44 5.28 -4.97
CA GLU A 45 4.56 4.50 -6.21
C GLU A 45 3.79 3.17 -6.10
N SER A 46 3.87 2.50 -4.95
CA SER A 46 3.13 1.26 -4.65
C SER A 46 1.86 1.52 -3.83
N LYS A 47 1.08 2.53 -4.24
CA LYS A 47 -0.07 3.03 -3.46
C LYS A 47 -1.12 1.96 -3.15
N SER A 48 -1.44 1.07 -4.11
CA SER A 48 -2.40 -0.02 -3.90
C SER A 48 -1.95 -0.92 -2.75
N ASP A 49 -0.73 -1.42 -2.83
CA ASP A 49 -0.17 -2.40 -1.92
C ASP A 49 0.01 -1.79 -0.53
N PHE A 50 0.47 -0.54 -0.48
CA PHE A 50 0.57 0.20 0.76
C PHE A 50 -0.79 0.41 1.42
N VAL A 51 -1.83 0.82 0.68
CA VAL A 51 -3.21 0.96 1.21
C VAL A 51 -3.76 -0.39 1.64
N ASP A 52 -3.52 -1.44 0.86
CA ASP A 52 -3.97 -2.80 1.16
C ASP A 52 -3.30 -3.35 2.42
N SER A 53 -2.07 -2.93 2.75
CA SER A 53 -1.40 -3.30 4.01
C SER A 53 -2.13 -2.84 5.28
N PHE A 54 -3.00 -1.83 5.18
CA PHE A 54 -3.84 -1.37 6.30
C PHE A 54 -5.19 -2.08 6.36
N ARG A 55 -5.54 -2.92 5.37
CA ARG A 55 -6.78 -3.68 5.39
C ARG A 55 -6.63 -4.87 6.34
N GLU A 56 -7.58 -5.02 7.26
CA GLU A 56 -7.66 -6.16 8.18
C GLU A 56 -7.89 -7.50 7.45
N THR A 57 -8.33 -7.46 6.19
CA THR A 57 -8.57 -8.65 5.35
C THR A 57 -7.65 -8.62 4.15
N THR A 58 -6.86 -9.68 4.01
CA THR A 58 -5.94 -9.89 2.90
C THR A 58 -6.72 -10.01 1.60
N VAL A 59 -6.46 -9.11 0.66
CA VAL A 59 -6.63 -9.38 -0.76
C VAL A 59 -5.30 -9.94 -1.29
N PRO A 60 -5.32 -10.93 -2.17
CA PRO A 60 -6.50 -11.59 -2.71
C PRO A 60 -7.15 -12.56 -1.71
N LEU A 61 -8.44 -12.80 -1.93
CA LEU A 61 -9.16 -13.94 -1.37
C LEU A 61 -8.34 -15.23 -1.62
N SER A 62 -8.29 -16.13 -0.65
CA SER A 62 -7.77 -17.48 -0.87
C SER A 62 -8.53 -18.19 -1.99
N ASP A 63 -7.93 -19.21 -2.61
CA ASP A 63 -8.60 -19.99 -3.67
C ASP A 63 -9.96 -20.53 -3.22
N GLU A 64 -10.07 -20.92 -1.94
CA GLU A 64 -11.31 -21.39 -1.31
C GLU A 64 -12.35 -20.27 -1.18
N GLU A 65 -11.93 -19.05 -0.88
CA GLU A 65 -12.79 -17.87 -0.83
C GLU A 65 -13.23 -17.42 -2.22
N ILE A 66 -12.35 -17.51 -3.22
CA ILE A 66 -12.68 -17.27 -4.63
C ILE A 66 -13.72 -18.28 -5.11
N GLN A 67 -13.57 -19.56 -4.74
CA GLN A 67 -14.55 -20.60 -5.08
C GLN A 67 -15.92 -20.31 -4.45
N ARG A 68 -15.96 -19.97 -3.15
CA ARG A 68 -17.22 -19.58 -2.48
C ARG A 68 -17.86 -18.34 -3.12
N LEU A 69 -17.06 -17.35 -3.48
CA LEU A 69 -17.56 -16.15 -4.17
C LEU A 69 -18.17 -16.52 -5.52
N ASN A 70 -17.49 -17.36 -6.30
CA ASN A 70 -17.97 -17.82 -7.61
C ASN A 70 -19.26 -18.64 -7.51
N GLU A 71 -19.38 -19.49 -6.50
CA GLU A 71 -20.60 -20.28 -6.23
C GLU A 71 -21.78 -19.41 -5.77
N ALA A 72 -21.50 -18.29 -5.09
CA ALA A 72 -22.52 -17.36 -4.64
C ALA A 72 -23.00 -16.39 -5.73
N ARG A 73 -22.38 -16.38 -6.92
CA ARG A 73 -22.82 -15.53 -8.03
C ARG A 73 -24.13 -16.05 -8.60
N ILE A 74 -25.06 -15.13 -8.82
CA ILE A 74 -26.30 -15.39 -9.53
C ILE A 74 -26.16 -14.76 -10.91
N GLU A 75 -26.42 -15.54 -11.95
CA GLU A 75 -26.51 -15.01 -13.30
C GLU A 75 -27.79 -14.18 -13.42
N SER A 76 -27.63 -12.86 -13.58
CA SER A 76 -28.75 -11.91 -13.68
C SER A 76 -29.58 -12.10 -14.96
N GLY A 77 -29.07 -12.90 -15.92
CA GLY A 77 -29.65 -13.08 -17.25
C GLY A 77 -29.57 -11.83 -18.14
N LYS A 78 -28.83 -10.80 -17.70
CA LYS A 78 -28.51 -9.61 -18.46
C LYS A 78 -27.02 -9.57 -18.67
N GLU A 79 -26.61 -9.47 -19.93
CA GLU A 79 -25.27 -9.01 -20.27
C GLU A 79 -25.17 -7.55 -19.83
N THR A 80 -24.12 -7.23 -19.11
CA THR A 80 -23.82 -5.88 -18.62
C THR A 80 -22.36 -5.65 -18.91
N ASP A 81 -22.05 -4.57 -19.60
CA ASP A 81 -20.69 -4.15 -19.88
C ASP A 81 -20.26 -2.97 -18.98
N GLU A 82 -19.04 -2.46 -19.17
CA GLU A 82 -18.54 -1.34 -18.37
C GLU A 82 -19.31 -0.04 -18.65
N ASP A 83 -19.75 0.18 -19.89
CA ASP A 83 -20.52 1.37 -20.27
C ASP A 83 -21.88 1.38 -19.56
N ASP A 84 -22.58 0.24 -19.48
CA ASP A 84 -23.83 0.07 -18.72
C ASP A 84 -23.66 0.38 -17.22
N ILE A 85 -22.50 0.06 -16.63
CA ILE A 85 -22.21 0.28 -15.20
C ILE A 85 -21.92 1.76 -14.94
N ASP A 86 -21.12 2.38 -15.80
CA ASP A 86 -20.71 3.77 -15.66
C ASP A 86 -21.90 4.73 -15.79
N ASP A 87 -22.81 4.47 -16.73
CA ASP A 87 -24.07 5.22 -16.87
C ASP A 87 -24.95 5.18 -15.60
N ILE A 88 -24.90 4.08 -14.83
CA ILE A 88 -25.70 3.90 -13.62
C ILE A 88 -25.00 4.49 -12.38
N LEU A 89 -23.68 4.31 -12.26
CA LEU A 89 -22.93 4.66 -11.06
C LEU A 89 -22.30 6.05 -11.11
N TYR A 90 -21.95 6.53 -12.31
CA TYR A 90 -21.19 7.76 -12.50
C TYR A 90 -21.92 8.81 -13.34
N GLY A 91 -22.84 8.40 -14.23
CA GLY A 91 -23.82 9.25 -14.90
C GLY A 91 -23.31 10.02 -16.11
#